data_AF-A0A922SCV8-F1
#
_entry.id   AF-A0A922SCV8-F1
#
_cell.length_a   1.000
_cell.length_b   1.000
_cell.length_c   1.000
_cell.angle_alpha   90.00
_cell.angle_beta   90.00
_cell.angle_gamma   90.00
#
_symmetry.space_group_name_H-M   'P 1'
#
loop_
_entity.id
_entity.type
_entity.pdbx_description
1 polymer ?
#
loop_
_entity_poly.entity_id
_entity_poly.type
_entity_poly.pdbx_seq_one_letter_code
_entity_poly.pdbx_strand_id
1 'polypeptide(L)'
;MVLPELPTGLKYRGNRGYTEASLEVRQVGRRAVSQLAGRGMGDEVVIIHFNDVYNIEQTTNTEPVGGALRFSTAVKALQHLNPLVLFSGDVFSPSMYFGLEVLSGLVAQCNFPWLMSNVIDNETGRPLGDGKITHALMCNGHKIGFIGLVEQGCEYVIALTHMRTPNDIKLAEGCNDIDLILGGHDHVYEVLHINNKYVVKSGTDFRQFSKISISFAEEAMIEGKMDEVLGKICVPLEGRFSCIRRQECNLGNWVCDVLLAATGADLVLLNSGTFRSDQVHAAGDFTLRDLSTIIPMRDPLVVVEATGEVILQVLENSVSKYPSLEGRFPQVAGVSFAFDPSKPPGQRVAEQVVKIGDEYLQKEQVYRLAVKQYLYSGNDGLTRRASLDDLEQQSCELAPKLENRIIILNKPEELQALIAERTRWESDTVIREVDDEGSP
;
A
#
# COMPACT_ATOMS: atom_id res chain seq x y z
N MET A 1 12.66 30.78 -9.83
CA MET A 1 13.36 31.42 -8.71
C MET A 1 14.20 30.34 -8.03
N VAL A 2 15.50 30.57 -7.83
CA VAL A 2 16.42 29.62 -7.19
C VAL A 2 15.99 29.48 -5.73
N LEU A 3 15.77 28.24 -5.27
CA LEU A 3 15.44 27.96 -3.87
C LEU A 3 16.62 28.40 -2.99
N PRO A 4 16.42 29.25 -1.97
CA PRO A 4 17.38 29.36 -0.87
C PRO A 4 17.47 27.99 -0.18
N GLU A 5 18.65 27.68 0.37
CA GLU A 5 18.90 26.44 1.11
C GLU A 5 17.79 26.17 2.11
N LEU A 6 17.17 24.99 2.01
CA LEU A 6 16.20 24.49 2.99
C LEU A 6 16.87 24.52 4.37
N PRO A 7 16.26 25.14 5.40
CA PRO A 7 16.85 25.21 6.71
C PRO A 7 17.12 23.80 7.24
N THR A 8 18.41 23.51 7.41
CA THR A 8 18.96 22.32 8.08
C THR A 8 18.62 22.40 9.57
N GLY A 9 17.42 21.96 9.95
CA GLY A 9 17.08 21.85 11.37
C GLY A 9 15.61 21.87 11.71
N LEU A 10 14.84 20.88 11.28
CA LEU A 10 13.57 20.53 11.92
C LEU A 10 13.58 19.04 12.26
N LYS A 11 13.97 18.74 13.51
CA LYS A 11 13.81 17.41 14.10
C LYS A 11 12.38 17.29 14.60
N TYR A 12 11.49 16.78 13.76
CA TYR A 12 10.22 16.24 14.22
C TYR A 12 10.45 14.81 14.74
N ARG A 13 10.21 14.59 16.04
CA ARG A 13 10.09 13.26 16.66
C ARG A 13 8.61 13.06 16.99
N GLY A 14 7.84 12.58 16.03
CA GLY A 14 6.48 12.10 16.27
C GLY A 14 6.38 10.68 15.75
N ASN A 15 6.13 9.73 16.65
CA ASN A 15 5.60 8.42 16.31
C ASN A 15 4.29 8.65 15.55
N ARG A 16 4.31 8.60 14.21
CA ARG A 16 3.07 8.49 13.44
C ARG A 16 2.70 7.01 13.46
N GLY A 17 1.66 6.66 14.22
CA GLY A 17 0.79 5.56 13.81
C GLY A 17 0.16 6.05 12.51
N TYR A 18 0.55 5.45 11.39
CA TYR A 18 0.08 5.89 10.10
C TYR A 18 -1.32 5.32 9.89
N THR A 19 -2.36 6.12 10.08
CA THR A 19 -3.67 5.84 9.49
C THR A 19 -3.46 5.70 7.98
N GLU A 20 -3.48 4.47 7.49
CA GLU A 20 -3.20 4.15 6.10
C GLU A 20 -4.33 4.73 5.24
N ALA A 21 -4.08 5.90 4.63
CA ALA A 21 -5.07 6.58 3.82
C ALA A 21 -4.96 6.12 2.37
N SER A 22 -6.03 5.52 1.81
CA SER A 22 -6.07 5.14 0.40
C SER A 22 -6.56 6.32 -0.47
N LEU A 23 -5.91 6.56 -1.61
CA LEU A 23 -6.21 7.67 -2.50
C LEU A 23 -6.71 7.21 -3.88
N GLU A 24 -7.88 7.70 -4.31
CA GLU A 24 -8.33 7.58 -5.70
C GLU A 24 -8.38 8.95 -6.37
N VAL A 25 -7.70 9.12 -7.51
CA VAL A 25 -7.69 10.37 -8.29
C VAL A 25 -8.34 10.14 -9.65
N ARG A 26 -9.42 10.89 -9.95
CA ARG A 26 -10.10 10.83 -11.25
C ARG A 26 -10.12 12.19 -11.94
N GLN A 27 -9.71 12.23 -13.21
CA GLN A 27 -9.94 13.39 -14.08
C GLN A 27 -11.43 13.50 -14.36
N VAL A 28 -12.05 14.63 -14.05
CA VAL A 28 -13.47 14.81 -14.29
C VAL A 28 -13.70 15.72 -15.49
N GLY A 29 -14.39 15.17 -16.50
CA GLY A 29 -14.95 15.88 -17.64
C GLY A 29 -16.48 15.74 -17.71
N ARG A 30 -17.13 16.45 -18.65
CA ARG A 30 -18.60 16.53 -18.77
C ARG A 30 -19.34 15.19 -18.75
N ARG A 31 -18.76 14.13 -19.35
CA ARG A 31 -19.33 12.76 -19.38
C ARG A 31 -19.10 11.95 -18.10
N ALA A 32 -18.06 12.26 -17.32
CA ALA A 32 -17.74 11.52 -16.09
C ALA A 32 -18.71 11.85 -14.95
N VAL A 33 -19.25 13.09 -14.93
CA VAL A 33 -20.13 13.59 -13.86
C VAL A 33 -21.43 12.75 -13.72
N SER A 34 -21.98 12.23 -14.82
CA SER A 34 -23.22 11.43 -14.79
C SER A 34 -23.04 10.00 -14.26
N GLN A 35 -21.81 9.49 -14.16
CA GLN A 35 -21.52 8.11 -13.71
C GLN A 35 -21.05 8.03 -12.25
N LEU A 36 -20.79 9.16 -11.58
CA LEU A 36 -20.15 9.20 -10.26
C LEU A 36 -21.14 9.15 -9.08
N ALA A 37 -22.43 8.92 -9.33
CA ALA A 37 -23.44 8.80 -8.28
C ALA A 37 -23.50 7.36 -7.73
N GLY A 38 -22.88 7.15 -6.56
CA GLY A 38 -23.07 5.93 -5.78
C GLY A 38 -21.79 5.42 -5.12
N ARG A 39 -21.57 5.80 -3.86
CA ARG A 39 -20.90 5.04 -2.79
C ARG A 39 -21.14 5.77 -1.45
N GLY A 40 -21.30 5.00 -0.38
CA GLY A 40 -21.80 5.45 0.93
C GLY A 40 -20.84 6.38 1.68
N MET A 41 -21.44 7.35 2.38
CA MET A 41 -20.80 8.40 3.18
C MET A 41 -20.54 7.91 4.62
N GLY A 42 -19.28 7.89 5.03
CA GLY A 42 -18.88 7.66 6.42
C GLY A 42 -17.50 8.26 6.74
N ASP A 43 -16.45 7.68 6.17
CA ASP A 43 -15.02 7.95 6.50
C ASP A 43 -14.19 8.49 5.32
N GLU A 44 -14.85 8.97 4.27
CA GLU A 44 -14.17 9.44 3.06
C GLU A 44 -14.13 10.97 3.03
N VAL A 45 -12.94 11.54 2.86
CA VAL A 45 -12.74 12.94 2.53
C VAL A 45 -12.63 13.07 1.01
N VAL A 46 -13.54 13.82 0.41
CA VAL A 46 -13.51 14.11 -1.04
C VAL A 46 -12.93 15.50 -1.25
N ILE A 47 -11.97 15.61 -2.15
CA ILE A 47 -11.35 16.86 -2.58
C ILE A 47 -11.64 17.08 -4.07
N ILE A 48 -12.04 18.29 -4.43
CA ILE A 48 -12.07 18.78 -5.79
C ILE A 48 -10.90 19.74 -5.96
N HIS A 49 -9.92 19.37 -6.78
CA HIS A 49 -8.73 20.16 -7.02
C HIS A 49 -8.70 20.73 -8.44
N PHE A 50 -8.34 22.01 -8.55
CA PHE A 50 -8.09 22.71 -9.81
C PHE A 50 -6.98 23.75 -9.63
N ASN A 51 -6.39 24.21 -10.72
CA ASN A 51 -5.24 25.11 -10.74
C ASN A 51 -5.22 25.90 -12.05
N ASP A 52 -4.43 26.98 -12.11
CA ASP A 52 -4.08 27.71 -13.34
C ASP A 52 -5.31 28.17 -14.14
N VAL A 53 -5.99 29.21 -13.66
CA VAL A 53 -7.19 29.78 -14.29
C VAL A 53 -6.88 31.16 -14.84
N TYR A 54 -6.75 31.24 -16.16
CA TYR A 54 -6.57 32.47 -16.92
C TYR A 54 -7.85 32.85 -17.66
N ASN A 55 -8.59 31.85 -18.14
CA ASN A 55 -9.82 32.02 -18.91
C ASN A 55 -11.04 31.58 -18.08
N ILE A 56 -11.80 32.57 -17.60
CA ILE A 56 -13.06 32.35 -16.87
C ILE A 56 -14.19 31.97 -17.81
N GLU A 57 -14.13 32.47 -19.05
CA GLU A 57 -15.10 32.17 -20.08
C GLU A 57 -14.81 30.82 -20.74
N GLN A 58 -15.84 30.29 -21.38
CA GLN A 58 -15.72 29.08 -22.17
C GLN A 58 -14.91 29.33 -23.46
N THR A 59 -14.09 28.37 -23.84
CA THR A 59 -13.48 28.39 -25.18
C THR A 59 -14.47 27.83 -26.19
N THR A 60 -14.77 28.58 -27.25
CA THR A 60 -15.88 28.29 -28.19
C THR A 60 -15.43 27.79 -29.57
N ASN A 61 -14.13 27.58 -29.79
CA ASN A 61 -13.60 27.21 -31.11
C ASN A 61 -14.08 25.82 -31.61
N THR A 62 -14.64 24.98 -30.73
CA THR A 62 -15.28 23.69 -31.07
C THR A 62 -16.52 23.43 -30.19
N GLU A 63 -16.59 22.32 -29.43
CA GLU A 63 -17.52 22.15 -28.31
C GLU A 63 -17.05 23.03 -27.14
N PRO A 64 -17.94 23.75 -26.43
CA PRO A 64 -17.50 24.67 -25.41
C PRO A 64 -16.82 23.94 -24.24
N VAL A 65 -15.52 24.15 -24.08
CA VAL A 65 -14.68 23.54 -23.02
C VAL A 65 -14.36 24.58 -21.95
N GLY A 66 -14.34 24.12 -20.70
CA GLY A 66 -14.02 24.95 -19.54
C GLY A 66 -15.09 26.00 -19.25
N GLY A 67 -14.64 27.05 -18.58
CA GLY A 67 -15.46 28.16 -18.12
C GLY A 67 -16.07 27.94 -16.73
N ALA A 68 -16.10 29.01 -15.93
CA ALA A 68 -16.50 28.97 -14.53
C ALA A 68 -17.94 28.49 -14.31
N LEU A 69 -18.87 28.77 -15.23
CA LEU A 69 -20.26 28.31 -15.14
C LEU A 69 -20.36 26.78 -15.21
N ARG A 70 -19.63 26.14 -16.14
CA ARG A 70 -19.62 24.68 -16.29
C ARG A 70 -18.89 24.02 -15.13
N PHE A 71 -17.77 24.59 -14.70
CA PHE A 71 -17.07 24.15 -13.51
C PHE A 71 -17.98 24.21 -12.27
N SER A 72 -18.62 25.35 -12.02
CA SER A 72 -19.56 25.51 -10.90
C SER A 72 -20.72 24.52 -10.97
N THR A 73 -21.24 24.24 -12.17
CA THR A 73 -22.28 23.23 -12.37
C THR A 73 -21.79 21.82 -12.05
N ALA A 74 -20.57 21.47 -12.47
CA ALA A 74 -19.98 20.16 -12.17
C ALA A 74 -19.68 19.99 -10.67
N VAL A 75 -19.15 21.02 -10.02
CA VAL A 75 -18.95 21.03 -8.56
C VAL A 75 -20.28 20.91 -7.82
N LYS A 76 -21.33 21.63 -8.26
CA LYS A 76 -22.69 21.51 -7.71
C LYS A 76 -23.26 20.09 -7.83
N ALA A 77 -23.02 19.40 -8.94
CA ALA A 77 -23.44 18.01 -9.09
C ALA A 77 -22.78 17.07 -8.06
N LEU A 78 -21.58 17.42 -7.58
CA LEU A 78 -20.82 16.66 -6.59
C LEU A 78 -21.03 17.17 -5.15
N GLN A 79 -21.90 18.16 -4.90
CA GLN A 79 -22.13 18.71 -3.57
C GLN A 79 -22.64 17.68 -2.55
N HIS A 80 -23.33 16.64 -3.01
CA HIS A 80 -23.80 15.54 -2.17
C HIS A 80 -22.66 14.78 -1.48
N LEU A 81 -21.43 14.88 -1.99
CA LEU A 81 -20.22 14.29 -1.40
C LEU A 81 -19.55 15.18 -0.35
N ASN A 82 -20.09 16.39 -0.10
CA ASN A 82 -19.50 17.40 0.77
C ASN A 82 -17.99 17.67 0.51
N PRO A 83 -17.59 17.97 -0.75
CA PRO A 83 -16.17 18.02 -1.11
C PRO A 83 -15.47 19.29 -0.62
N LEU A 84 -14.18 19.16 -0.26
CA LEU A 84 -13.27 20.30 -0.11
C LEU A 84 -12.81 20.77 -1.49
N VAL A 85 -13.15 22.00 -1.85
CA VAL A 85 -12.72 22.60 -3.12
C VAL A 85 -11.42 23.36 -2.90
N LEU A 86 -10.33 22.87 -3.49
CA LEU A 86 -8.98 23.41 -3.31
C LEU A 86 -8.42 23.96 -4.62
N PHE A 87 -7.74 25.10 -4.53
CA PHE A 87 -7.19 25.81 -5.67
C PHE A 87 -5.69 26.07 -5.48
N SER A 88 -4.87 25.56 -6.40
CA SER A 88 -3.40 25.64 -6.30
C SER A 88 -2.81 26.74 -7.17
N GLY A 89 -3.33 27.97 -7.04
CA GLY A 89 -2.71 29.18 -7.55
C GLY A 89 -2.89 29.48 -9.05
N ASP A 90 -2.44 30.68 -9.44
CA ASP A 90 -2.63 31.34 -10.74
C ASP A 90 -4.09 31.55 -11.14
N VAL A 91 -4.84 32.25 -10.27
CA VAL A 91 -6.06 32.95 -10.68
C VAL A 91 -5.62 34.35 -11.09
N PHE A 92 -5.77 34.68 -12.38
CA PHE A 92 -5.32 35.96 -12.95
C PHE A 92 -3.81 36.19 -12.94
N SER A 93 -3.03 35.20 -13.37
CA SER A 93 -1.59 35.37 -13.43
C SER A 93 -1.14 36.26 -14.60
N PRO A 94 -0.11 37.10 -14.36
CA PRO A 94 0.61 37.17 -13.09
C PRO A 94 -0.11 38.10 -12.10
N SER A 95 -0.54 37.53 -10.97
CA SER A 95 -1.18 38.21 -9.85
C SER A 95 -0.31 39.33 -9.25
N MET A 96 0.96 39.40 -9.66
CA MET A 96 1.87 40.51 -9.38
C MET A 96 1.66 41.77 -10.24
N TYR A 97 0.92 41.71 -11.35
CA TYR A 97 0.72 42.89 -12.22
C TYR A 97 -0.16 43.97 -11.60
N PHE A 98 -0.97 43.61 -10.60
CA PHE A 98 -1.95 44.53 -10.01
C PHE A 98 -1.48 45.19 -8.69
N GLY A 99 -0.27 44.90 -8.23
CA GLY A 99 0.30 45.47 -7.00
C GLY A 99 -0.30 44.89 -5.71
N LEU A 100 0.37 45.14 -4.58
CA LEU A 100 0.00 44.59 -3.26
C LEU A 100 -1.39 45.03 -2.79
N GLU A 101 -1.81 46.25 -3.11
CA GLU A 101 -3.12 46.78 -2.71
C GLU A 101 -4.28 45.99 -3.33
N VAL A 102 -4.17 45.61 -4.60
CA VAL A 102 -5.20 44.82 -5.29
C VAL A 102 -5.21 43.40 -4.75
N LEU A 103 -4.05 42.81 -4.49
CA LEU A 103 -3.96 41.48 -3.87
C LEU A 103 -4.64 41.47 -2.49
N SER A 104 -4.30 42.41 -1.61
CA SER A 104 -4.92 42.52 -0.29
C SER A 104 -6.43 42.79 -0.39
N GLY A 105 -6.85 43.60 -1.36
CA GLY A 105 -8.27 43.85 -1.64
C GLY A 105 -9.04 42.61 -2.10
N LEU A 106 -8.41 41.74 -2.91
CA LEU A 106 -8.98 40.47 -3.34
C LEU A 106 -9.06 39.47 -2.19
N VAL A 107 -7.99 39.36 -1.38
CA VAL A 107 -7.96 38.50 -0.19
C VAL A 107 -9.10 38.88 0.77
N ALA A 108 -9.29 40.18 1.02
CA ALA A 108 -10.35 40.68 1.90
C ALA A 108 -11.78 40.42 1.38
N GLN A 109 -11.96 40.25 0.07
CA GLN A 109 -13.25 39.93 -0.56
C GLN A 109 -13.54 38.42 -0.60
N CYS A 110 -12.55 37.58 -0.34
CA CYS A 110 -12.70 36.13 -0.32
C CYS A 110 -13.24 35.66 1.03
N ASN A 111 -14.15 34.68 1.00
CA ASN A 111 -14.65 33.99 2.20
C ASN A 111 -13.88 32.69 2.49
N PHE A 112 -12.75 32.49 1.82
CA PHE A 112 -11.86 31.34 1.97
C PHE A 112 -10.43 31.82 2.26
N PRO A 113 -9.64 31.05 3.03
CA PRO A 113 -8.28 31.43 3.39
C PRO A 113 -7.33 31.33 2.20
N TRP A 114 -6.45 32.32 2.06
CA TRP A 114 -5.31 32.26 1.14
C TRP A 114 -4.10 31.72 1.88
N LEU A 115 -3.41 30.73 1.31
CA LEU A 115 -2.21 30.14 1.91
C LEU A 115 -0.95 30.62 1.18
N MET A 116 -0.05 31.29 1.91
CA MET A 116 1.19 31.84 1.37
C MET A 116 2.29 31.63 2.39
N SER A 117 3.05 30.55 2.24
CA SER A 117 4.02 30.12 3.25
C SER A 117 5.46 30.53 2.99
N ASN A 118 5.78 30.84 1.74
CA ASN A 118 7.15 31.11 1.28
C ASN A 118 7.29 32.43 0.49
N VAL A 119 6.27 33.29 0.52
CA VAL A 119 6.31 34.64 -0.09
C VAL A 119 6.16 35.66 1.02
N ILE A 120 7.27 36.29 1.40
CA ILE A 120 7.34 37.26 2.50
C ILE A 120 7.43 38.66 1.90
N ASP A 121 6.63 39.57 2.44
CA ASP A 121 6.76 41.00 2.20
C ASP A 121 8.00 41.52 2.95
N ASN A 122 8.95 42.09 2.20
CA ASN A 122 10.22 42.57 2.73
C ASN A 122 10.05 43.80 3.65
N GLU A 123 8.95 44.55 3.54
CA GLU A 123 8.67 45.70 4.40
C GLU A 123 8.08 45.28 5.75
N THR A 124 7.15 44.31 5.73
CA THR A 124 6.41 43.90 6.93
C THR A 124 6.95 42.64 7.60
N GLY A 125 7.77 41.85 6.91
CA GLY A 125 8.27 40.55 7.38
C GLY A 125 7.19 39.48 7.52
N ARG A 126 5.98 39.74 7.01
CA ARG A 126 4.82 38.83 7.03
C ARG A 126 4.58 38.21 5.66
N PRO A 127 3.81 37.12 5.57
CA PRO A 127 3.34 36.63 4.27
C PRO A 127 2.65 37.71 3.44
N LEU A 128 2.89 37.69 2.13
CA LEU A 128 2.29 38.64 1.19
C LEU A 128 0.76 38.64 1.33
N GLY A 129 0.13 39.82 1.33
CA GLY A 129 -1.34 39.95 1.38
C GLY A 129 -2.00 39.37 2.63
N ASP A 130 -1.27 39.28 3.76
CA ASP A 130 -1.71 38.65 5.01
C ASP A 130 -2.15 37.18 4.85
N GLY A 131 -1.58 36.48 3.86
CA GLY A 131 -1.82 35.05 3.66
C GLY A 131 -1.46 34.21 4.88
N LYS A 132 -2.18 33.12 5.12
CA LYS A 132 -1.87 32.20 6.21
C LYS A 132 -0.71 31.29 5.80
N ILE A 133 0.23 31.06 6.72
CA ILE A 133 1.35 30.13 6.51
C ILE A 133 0.87 28.67 6.57
N THR A 134 -0.16 28.43 7.39
CA THR A 134 -0.76 27.13 7.66
C THR A 134 -2.26 27.29 7.83
N HIS A 135 -3.01 26.24 7.56
CA HIS A 135 -4.44 26.18 7.86
C HIS A 135 -4.82 24.75 8.18
N ALA A 136 -5.69 24.54 9.16
CA ALA A 136 -6.23 23.22 9.45
C ALA A 136 -7.75 23.32 9.53
N LEU A 137 -8.45 22.29 9.07
CA LEU A 137 -9.90 22.20 9.14
C LEU A 137 -10.35 20.77 9.43
N MET A 138 -11.49 20.65 10.09
CA MET A 138 -12.16 19.36 10.28
C MET A 138 -13.00 19.05 9.04
N CYS A 139 -12.77 17.90 8.40
CA CYS A 139 -13.56 17.40 7.30
C CYS A 139 -13.98 15.96 7.57
N ASN A 140 -15.29 15.70 7.61
CA ASN A 140 -15.86 14.37 7.87
C ASN A 140 -15.22 13.66 9.08
N GLY A 141 -14.96 14.38 10.18
CA GLY A 141 -14.37 13.82 11.39
C GLY A 141 -12.84 13.90 11.48
N HIS A 142 -12.14 14.20 10.37
CA HIS A 142 -10.68 14.24 10.33
C HIS A 142 -10.09 15.66 10.30
N LYS A 143 -9.02 15.92 11.06
CA LYS A 143 -8.27 17.17 11.05
C LYS A 143 -7.25 17.16 9.92
N ILE A 144 -7.55 17.88 8.85
CA ILE A 144 -6.67 18.01 7.67
C ILE A 144 -5.86 19.29 7.78
N GLY A 145 -4.54 19.17 7.66
CA GLY A 145 -3.60 20.28 7.63
C GLY A 145 -3.23 20.69 6.19
N PHE A 146 -3.12 22.00 5.98
CA PHE A 146 -2.64 22.65 4.76
C PHE A 146 -1.45 23.54 5.12
N ILE A 147 -0.37 23.45 4.35
CA ILE A 147 0.97 23.81 4.84
C ILE A 147 1.82 24.56 3.84
N GLY A 148 2.59 25.53 4.36
CA GLY A 148 4.06 25.45 4.34
C GLY A 148 4.75 25.27 5.71
N LEU A 149 4.01 25.20 6.84
CA LEU A 149 4.48 24.65 8.13
C LEU A 149 3.41 23.74 8.81
N VAL A 150 3.81 22.69 9.55
CA VAL A 150 2.87 21.69 10.12
C VAL A 150 2.38 22.09 11.50
N GLU A 151 1.05 22.17 11.67
CA GLU A 151 0.41 22.28 12.99
C GLU A 151 0.34 20.90 13.66
N GLN A 152 0.63 20.83 14.97
CA GLN A 152 0.51 19.58 15.74
C GLN A 152 -0.93 19.04 15.71
N GLY A 153 -1.06 17.72 15.49
CA GLY A 153 -2.34 16.99 15.57
C GLY A 153 -3.14 16.88 14.28
N CYS A 154 -2.58 17.17 13.10
CA CYS A 154 -3.23 16.85 11.82
C CYS A 154 -3.08 15.36 11.50
N GLU A 155 -4.16 14.72 11.03
CA GLU A 155 -4.18 13.31 10.61
C GLU A 155 -3.66 13.13 9.17
N TYR A 156 -3.80 14.17 8.34
CA TYR A 156 -3.32 14.20 6.96
C TYR A 156 -2.82 15.59 6.60
N VAL A 157 -1.71 15.64 5.85
CA VAL A 157 -1.06 16.88 5.45
C VAL A 157 -1.05 17.03 3.94
N ILE A 158 -1.67 18.12 3.47
CA ILE A 158 -1.71 18.49 2.05
C ILE A 158 -0.85 19.73 1.81
N ALA A 159 0.13 19.64 0.92
CA ALA A 159 0.84 20.80 0.42
C ALA A 159 0.14 21.36 -0.82
N LEU A 160 -0.32 22.60 -0.74
CA LEU A 160 -0.77 23.37 -1.90
C LEU A 160 0.44 24.11 -2.47
N THR A 161 0.85 23.77 -3.69
CA THR A 161 2.04 24.36 -4.34
C THR A 161 1.67 25.03 -5.65
N HIS A 162 2.48 26.00 -6.06
CA HIS A 162 2.41 26.57 -7.39
C HIS A 162 3.82 26.64 -8.00
N MET A 163 4.40 25.47 -8.24
CA MET A 163 5.77 25.29 -8.72
C MET A 163 5.80 24.39 -9.96
N ARG A 164 6.91 24.41 -10.70
CA ARG A 164 7.14 23.42 -11.77
C ARG A 164 7.20 21.99 -11.21
N THR A 165 6.74 21.01 -11.98
CA THR A 165 6.70 19.59 -11.61
C THR A 165 8.03 19.09 -11.01
N PRO A 166 9.23 19.38 -11.54
CA PRO A 166 10.48 18.93 -10.94
C PRO A 166 10.72 19.42 -9.50
N ASN A 167 10.14 20.56 -9.11
CA ASN A 167 10.23 21.05 -7.73
C ASN A 167 9.21 20.37 -6.82
N ASP A 168 8.01 20.06 -7.33
CA ASP A 168 7.03 19.27 -6.59
C ASP A 168 7.55 17.83 -6.34
N ILE A 169 8.24 17.24 -7.32
CA ILE A 169 8.94 15.96 -7.18
C ILE A 169 9.99 16.04 -6.07
N LYS A 170 10.85 17.07 -6.09
CA LYS A 170 11.86 17.27 -5.04
C LYS A 170 11.26 17.46 -3.66
N LEU A 171 10.11 18.14 -3.57
CA LEU A 171 9.38 18.29 -2.32
C LEU A 171 8.84 16.94 -1.83
N ALA A 172 8.26 16.14 -2.72
CA ALA A 172 7.79 14.79 -2.41
C ALA A 172 8.92 13.88 -1.93
N GLU A 173 10.08 13.95 -2.57
CA GLU A 173 11.27 13.16 -2.21
C GLU A 173 11.91 13.62 -0.90
N GLY A 174 11.96 14.93 -0.66
CA GLY A 174 12.70 15.54 0.45
C GLY A 174 11.90 15.75 1.73
N CYS A 175 10.56 15.70 1.68
CA CYS A 175 9.70 15.98 2.83
C CYS A 175 8.81 14.80 3.17
N ASN A 176 9.20 14.05 4.20
CA ASN A 176 8.41 12.93 4.69
C ASN A 176 7.09 13.36 5.35
N ASP A 177 6.99 14.62 5.77
CA ASP A 177 5.87 15.11 6.58
C ASP A 177 4.60 15.42 5.79
N ILE A 178 4.68 15.54 4.46
CA ILE A 178 3.57 15.85 3.54
C ILE A 178 3.00 14.55 2.97
N ASP A 179 1.69 14.36 2.96
CA ASP A 179 1.06 13.12 2.48
C ASP A 179 0.56 13.24 1.02
N LEU A 180 0.13 14.44 0.62
CA LEU A 180 -0.35 14.76 -0.73
C LEU A 180 0.14 16.14 -1.18
N ILE A 181 0.58 16.25 -2.43
CA ILE A 181 0.93 17.52 -3.05
C ILE A 181 -0.09 17.84 -4.15
N LEU A 182 -0.74 19.00 -4.04
CA LEU A 182 -1.63 19.56 -5.05
C LEU A 182 -0.94 20.77 -5.67
N GLY A 183 -0.56 20.65 -6.94
CA GLY A 183 0.29 21.62 -7.64
C GLY A 183 -0.39 22.34 -8.80
N GLY A 184 0.35 23.26 -9.41
CA GLY A 184 -0.06 24.02 -10.61
C GLY A 184 1.13 24.42 -11.48
N HIS A 185 1.07 25.57 -12.15
CA HIS A 185 2.12 26.26 -12.92
C HIS A 185 2.45 25.71 -14.31
N ASP A 186 2.46 24.38 -14.50
CA ASP A 186 2.84 23.78 -15.79
C ASP A 186 1.66 23.65 -16.78
N HIS A 187 0.43 23.97 -16.33
CA HIS A 187 -0.82 23.86 -17.10
C HIS A 187 -1.16 22.44 -17.60
N VAL A 188 -0.56 21.41 -16.99
CA VAL A 188 -0.77 20.01 -17.35
C VAL A 188 -1.73 19.32 -16.39
N TYR A 189 -2.42 18.30 -16.90
CA TYR A 189 -3.09 17.32 -16.05
C TYR A 189 -2.10 16.17 -15.79
N GLU A 190 -1.70 15.97 -14.54
CA GLU A 190 -0.66 15.02 -14.17
C GLU A 190 -0.92 14.43 -12.79
N VAL A 191 -0.71 13.12 -12.65
CA VAL A 191 -0.79 12.40 -11.38
C VAL A 191 0.47 11.53 -11.27
N LEU A 192 1.36 11.89 -10.34
CA LEU A 192 2.59 11.14 -10.07
C LEU A 192 2.50 10.47 -8.70
N HIS A 193 3.15 9.33 -8.56
CA HIS A 193 3.28 8.62 -7.29
C HIS A 193 4.77 8.47 -6.94
N ILE A 194 5.20 9.13 -5.87
CA ILE A 194 6.61 9.29 -5.49
C ILE A 194 6.72 9.07 -3.98
N ASN A 195 7.53 8.10 -3.54
CA ASN A 195 7.75 7.77 -2.12
C ASN A 195 6.45 7.67 -1.29
N ASN A 196 5.46 6.92 -1.79
CA ASN A 196 4.13 6.75 -1.19
C ASN A 196 3.31 8.05 -1.05
N LYS A 197 3.62 9.07 -1.86
CA LYS A 197 2.89 10.34 -1.91
C LYS A 197 2.39 10.58 -3.32
N TYR A 198 1.24 11.21 -3.44
CA TYR A 198 0.72 11.63 -4.73
C TYR A 198 1.08 13.10 -4.99
N VAL A 199 1.45 13.40 -6.23
CA VAL A 199 1.59 14.76 -6.76
C VAL A 199 0.55 14.93 -7.85
N VAL A 200 -0.37 15.88 -7.69
CA VAL A 200 -1.52 16.06 -8.58
C VAL A 200 -1.56 17.48 -9.15
N LYS A 201 -1.60 17.58 -10.48
CA LYS A 201 -1.90 18.81 -11.23
C LYS A 201 -3.12 18.58 -12.10
N SER A 202 -4.05 19.53 -12.12
CA SER A 202 -5.41 19.34 -12.63
C SER A 202 -5.71 20.15 -13.89
N GLY A 203 -4.69 20.38 -14.74
CA GLY A 203 -4.86 21.06 -16.01
C GLY A 203 -4.83 22.58 -15.87
N THR A 204 -5.73 23.26 -16.58
CA THR A 204 -5.84 24.73 -16.61
C THR A 204 -7.24 25.16 -17.09
N ASP A 205 -7.62 26.42 -16.84
CA ASP A 205 -8.78 27.10 -17.44
C ASP A 205 -10.11 26.39 -17.26
N PHE A 206 -10.28 25.75 -16.10
CA PHE A 206 -11.46 24.94 -15.78
C PHE A 206 -11.75 23.81 -16.78
N ARG A 207 -10.80 23.48 -17.66
CA ARG A 207 -10.96 22.42 -18.67
C ARG A 207 -11.03 21.05 -18.02
N GLN A 208 -10.34 20.90 -16.89
CA GLN A 208 -10.35 19.73 -16.04
C GLN A 208 -10.44 20.16 -14.56
N PHE A 209 -10.84 19.21 -13.73
CA PHE A 209 -10.52 19.19 -12.31
C PHE A 209 -10.31 17.74 -11.88
N SER A 210 -9.61 17.54 -10.76
CA SER A 210 -9.45 16.22 -10.16
C SER A 210 -10.46 16.02 -9.04
N LYS A 211 -11.20 14.91 -9.06
CA LYS A 211 -11.86 14.39 -7.86
C LYS A 211 -10.88 13.46 -7.18
N ILE A 212 -10.54 13.77 -5.94
CA ILE A 212 -9.61 13.03 -5.12
C ILE A 212 -10.40 12.49 -3.93
N SER A 213 -10.30 11.21 -3.68
CA SER A 213 -11.00 10.50 -2.62
C SER A 213 -9.97 9.95 -1.64
N ILE A 214 -9.97 10.46 -0.40
CA ILE A 214 -9.10 10.00 0.68
C ILE A 214 -9.98 9.19 1.63
N SER A 215 -9.68 7.91 1.80
CA SER A 215 -10.31 7.08 2.83
C SER A 215 -9.32 6.90 3.96
N PHE A 216 -9.72 7.26 5.18
CA PHE A 216 -8.90 7.04 6.36
C PHE A 216 -9.22 5.64 6.90
N ALA A 217 -8.24 4.75 6.95
CA ALA A 217 -8.40 3.53 7.73
C ALA A 217 -8.46 3.91 9.21
N GLU A 218 -9.53 3.51 9.92
CA GLU A 218 -9.63 3.70 11.37
C GLU A 218 -8.49 2.97 12.12
N GLU A 219 -7.40 3.68 12.46
CA GLU A 219 -6.50 3.27 13.55
C GLU A 219 -6.98 3.81 14.91
N ALA A 220 -7.97 4.72 14.92
CA ALA A 220 -8.51 5.34 16.13
C ALA A 220 -9.20 4.36 17.10
N MET A 221 -9.45 3.12 16.68
CA MET A 221 -9.96 2.04 17.56
C MET A 221 -8.86 1.30 18.34
N ILE A 222 -7.57 1.57 18.10
CA ILE A 222 -6.49 0.70 18.56
C ILE A 222 -6.03 1.00 19.99
N GLU A 223 -5.97 2.25 20.44
CA GLU A 223 -5.48 2.56 21.79
C GLU A 223 -6.35 1.97 22.92
N GLY A 224 -7.64 1.70 22.65
CA GLY A 224 -8.55 1.01 23.57
C GLY A 224 -8.72 -0.50 23.33
N LYS A 225 -8.22 -1.04 22.21
CA LYS A 225 -8.37 -2.46 21.80
C LYS A 225 -7.04 -3.20 21.68
N MET A 226 -5.89 -2.57 21.90
CA MET A 226 -4.60 -3.28 21.85
C MET A 226 -4.54 -4.46 22.82
N ASP A 227 -5.22 -4.35 23.96
CA ASP A 227 -5.29 -5.40 24.97
C ASP A 227 -6.52 -6.32 24.77
N GLU A 228 -7.26 -6.15 23.67
CA GLU A 228 -8.31 -7.08 23.25
C GLU A 228 -7.69 -8.44 22.96
N VAL A 229 -8.17 -9.45 23.69
CA VAL A 229 -7.76 -10.84 23.52
C VAL A 229 -8.44 -11.38 22.27
N LEU A 230 -7.66 -11.59 21.21
CA LEU A 230 -8.11 -12.18 19.94
C LEU A 230 -8.33 -13.70 20.07
N GLY A 231 -7.61 -14.32 21.00
CA GLY A 231 -7.70 -15.75 21.26
C GLY A 231 -6.65 -16.20 22.26
N LYS A 232 -6.54 -17.50 22.45
CA LYS A 232 -5.56 -18.10 23.37
C LYS A 232 -4.61 -19.00 22.61
N ILE A 233 -3.31 -18.76 22.76
CA ILE A 233 -2.26 -19.58 22.15
C ILE A 233 -1.68 -20.50 23.24
N CYS A 234 -1.74 -21.81 23.00
CA CYS A 234 -1.34 -22.81 24.00
C CYS A 234 0.18 -23.06 24.08
N VAL A 235 0.96 -22.53 23.14
CA VAL A 235 2.42 -22.75 23.04
C VAL A 235 3.16 -21.45 22.73
N PRO A 236 4.39 -21.24 23.20
CA PRO A 236 5.15 -20.03 22.84
C PRO A 236 5.39 -19.93 21.33
N LEU A 237 5.25 -18.74 20.75
CA LEU A 237 5.44 -18.46 19.32
C LEU A 237 6.85 -17.94 19.05
N GLU A 238 7.62 -18.61 18.20
CA GLU A 238 8.99 -18.24 17.85
C GLU A 238 9.03 -17.20 16.71
N GLY A 239 9.31 -15.94 17.05
CA GLY A 239 9.40 -14.83 16.11
C GLY A 239 10.77 -14.18 15.99
N ARG A 240 11.84 -14.74 16.60
CA ARG A 240 13.20 -14.20 16.49
C ARG A 240 13.73 -14.33 15.07
N PHE A 241 14.39 -13.28 14.59
CA PHE A 241 14.99 -13.24 13.26
C PHE A 241 16.02 -14.35 13.03
N SER A 242 16.70 -14.78 14.10
CA SER A 242 17.64 -15.91 14.06
C SER A 242 17.00 -17.23 13.62
N CYS A 243 15.69 -17.38 13.83
CA CYS A 243 14.90 -18.56 13.46
C CYS A 243 14.06 -18.30 12.20
N ILE A 244 13.14 -17.33 12.24
CA ILE A 244 12.11 -17.12 11.20
C ILE A 244 12.68 -16.74 9.82
N ARG A 245 13.94 -16.26 9.75
CA ARG A 245 14.63 -15.92 8.49
C ARG A 245 15.57 -17.00 7.97
N ARG A 246 15.62 -18.17 8.62
CA ARG A 246 16.57 -19.25 8.29
C ARG A 246 15.95 -20.63 8.28
N GLN A 247 14.88 -20.83 9.03
CA GLN A 247 14.25 -22.12 9.18
C GLN A 247 12.75 -21.94 9.40
N GLU A 248 12.03 -23.05 9.31
CA GLU A 248 10.63 -23.12 9.70
C GLU A 248 10.47 -22.74 11.17
N CYS A 249 9.45 -21.95 11.47
CA CYS A 249 9.05 -21.65 12.84
C CYS A 249 7.53 -21.76 13.01
N ASN A 250 7.11 -22.08 14.23
CA ASN A 250 5.69 -22.28 14.52
C ASN A 250 4.85 -21.00 14.35
N LEU A 251 5.43 -19.82 14.58
CA LEU A 251 4.78 -18.54 14.32
C LEU A 251 4.50 -18.34 12.81
N GLY A 252 5.50 -18.64 11.97
CA GLY A 252 5.38 -18.55 10.52
C GLY A 252 4.33 -19.51 9.98
N ASN A 253 4.37 -20.77 10.43
CA ASN A 253 3.38 -21.79 10.07
C ASN A 253 1.97 -21.34 10.45
N TRP A 254 1.75 -20.90 11.70
CA TRP A 254 0.42 -20.49 12.16
C TRP A 254 -0.16 -19.35 11.34
N VAL A 255 0.63 -18.31 11.07
CA VAL A 255 0.18 -17.20 10.21
C VAL A 255 -0.14 -17.70 8.80
N CYS A 256 0.75 -18.47 8.19
CA CYS A 256 0.53 -18.99 6.84
C CYS A 256 -0.68 -19.93 6.77
N ASP A 257 -0.98 -20.70 7.81
CA ASP A 257 -2.15 -21.59 7.88
C ASP A 257 -3.46 -20.80 7.96
N VAL A 258 -3.49 -19.75 8.78
CA VAL A 258 -4.63 -18.82 8.83
C VAL A 258 -4.87 -18.21 7.45
N LEU A 259 -3.80 -17.80 6.76
CA LEU A 259 -3.92 -17.23 5.41
C LEU A 259 -4.35 -18.27 4.36
N LEU A 260 -3.87 -19.50 4.44
CA LEU A 260 -4.27 -20.57 3.53
C LEU A 260 -5.78 -20.83 3.66
N ALA A 261 -6.26 -20.95 4.89
CA ALA A 261 -7.69 -21.13 5.19
C ALA A 261 -8.54 -19.92 4.75
N ALA A 262 -8.07 -18.69 5.00
CA ALA A 262 -8.82 -17.48 4.67
C ALA A 262 -8.89 -17.20 3.15
N THR A 263 -7.84 -17.55 2.40
CA THR A 263 -7.77 -17.28 0.96
C THR A 263 -8.33 -18.43 0.10
N GLY A 264 -8.43 -19.64 0.65
CA GLY A 264 -8.77 -20.84 -0.11
C GLY A 264 -7.80 -21.13 -1.25
N ALA A 265 -6.55 -20.67 -1.14
CA ALA A 265 -5.47 -20.95 -2.08
C ALA A 265 -4.93 -22.39 -1.88
N ASP A 266 -4.19 -22.91 -2.86
CA ASP A 266 -3.54 -24.23 -2.74
C ASP A 266 -2.28 -24.14 -1.86
N LEU A 267 -1.59 -22.99 -1.90
CA LEU A 267 -0.40 -22.72 -1.11
C LEU A 267 -0.26 -21.23 -0.78
N VAL A 268 0.42 -20.95 0.33
CA VAL A 268 0.78 -19.60 0.78
C VAL A 268 2.29 -19.50 0.88
N LEU A 269 2.84 -18.37 0.42
CA LEU A 269 4.23 -18.00 0.67
C LEU A 269 4.32 -16.57 1.19
N LEU A 270 4.88 -16.43 2.39
CA LEU A 270 5.24 -15.15 2.98
C LEU A 270 6.75 -15.04 3.13
N ASN A 271 7.32 -13.93 2.67
CA ASN A 271 8.70 -13.62 2.98
C ASN A 271 8.81 -13.25 4.47
N SER A 272 9.81 -13.80 5.16
CA SER A 272 10.07 -13.61 6.59
C SER A 272 10.26 -12.15 7.01
N GLY A 273 10.57 -11.25 6.08
CA GLY A 273 10.58 -9.79 6.28
C GLY A 273 9.23 -9.22 6.73
N THR A 274 8.14 -9.96 6.52
CA THR A 274 6.79 -9.63 7.03
C THR A 274 6.72 -9.67 8.56
N PHE A 275 7.51 -10.53 9.20
CA PHE A 275 7.48 -10.73 10.64
C PHE A 275 8.53 -9.84 11.30
N ARG A 276 8.11 -8.98 12.24
CA ARG A 276 8.94 -7.89 12.77
C ARG A 276 9.21 -7.95 14.27
N SER A 277 8.57 -8.86 14.98
CA SER A 277 8.62 -8.91 16.45
C SER A 277 9.99 -9.22 17.08
N ASP A 278 10.84 -10.00 16.40
CA ASP A 278 12.17 -10.43 16.87
C ASP A 278 12.22 -10.98 18.32
N GLN A 279 11.15 -11.67 18.74
CA GLN A 279 11.03 -12.19 20.10
C GLN A 279 10.25 -13.50 20.12
N VAL A 280 10.25 -14.17 21.28
CA VAL A 280 9.34 -15.28 21.55
C VAL A 280 8.12 -14.72 22.26
N HIS A 281 6.93 -14.92 21.69
CA HIS A 281 5.67 -14.53 22.35
C HIS A 281 5.22 -15.67 23.26
N ALA A 282 4.88 -15.34 24.50
CA ALA A 282 4.52 -16.35 25.49
C ALA A 282 3.21 -17.07 25.12
N ALA A 283 3.05 -18.30 25.60
CA ALA A 283 1.75 -18.96 25.60
C ALA A 283 0.79 -18.21 26.53
N GLY A 284 -0.49 -18.17 26.19
CA GLY A 284 -1.51 -17.47 26.96
C GLY A 284 -2.45 -16.68 26.05
N ASP A 285 -2.99 -15.60 26.61
CA ASP A 285 -3.86 -14.69 25.89
C ASP A 285 -3.07 -13.99 24.79
N PHE A 286 -3.58 -14.05 23.56
CA PHE A 286 -2.98 -13.44 22.39
C PHE A 286 -3.80 -12.21 22.02
N THR A 287 -3.15 -11.06 22.03
CA THR A 287 -3.81 -9.76 21.92
C THR A 287 -3.60 -9.12 20.56
N LEU A 288 -4.38 -8.08 20.26
CA LEU A 288 -4.15 -7.24 19.08
C LEU A 288 -2.77 -6.57 19.11
N ARG A 289 -2.22 -6.28 20.29
CA ARG A 289 -0.84 -5.82 20.48
C ARG A 289 0.18 -6.85 20.03
N ASP A 290 -0.02 -8.12 20.38
CA ASP A 290 0.88 -9.19 19.95
C ASP A 290 0.85 -9.32 18.42
N LEU A 291 -0.34 -9.32 17.82
CA LEU A 291 -0.50 -9.37 16.37
C LEU A 291 0.17 -8.19 15.66
N SER A 292 -0.06 -6.96 16.13
CA SER A 292 0.56 -5.75 15.54
C SER A 292 2.08 -5.72 15.72
N THR A 293 2.60 -6.32 16.80
CA THR A 293 4.05 -6.48 17.02
C THR A 293 4.64 -7.51 16.05
N ILE A 294 3.91 -8.58 15.73
CA ILE A 294 4.32 -9.62 14.79
C ILE A 294 4.30 -9.09 13.35
N ILE A 295 3.16 -8.53 12.91
CA ILE A 295 2.93 -8.04 11.55
C ILE A 295 2.45 -6.58 11.61
N PRO A 296 3.37 -5.61 11.73
CA PRO A 296 3.00 -4.20 11.82
C PRO A 296 2.54 -3.62 10.47
N MET A 297 2.93 -4.23 9.36
CA MET A 297 2.60 -3.76 8.01
C MET A 297 1.53 -4.65 7.38
N ARG A 298 0.35 -4.07 7.14
CA ARG A 298 -0.83 -4.74 6.58
C ARG A 298 -0.83 -4.67 5.05
N ASP A 299 0.24 -5.15 4.43
CA ASP A 299 0.25 -5.26 2.96
C ASP A 299 -0.90 -6.17 2.50
N PRO A 300 -1.68 -5.78 1.47
CA PRO A 300 -2.73 -6.63 0.94
C PRO A 300 -2.18 -7.98 0.48
N LEU A 301 -2.98 -9.03 0.66
CA LEU A 301 -2.70 -10.35 0.11
C LEU A 301 -3.36 -10.47 -1.26
N VAL A 302 -2.68 -11.13 -2.19
CA VAL A 302 -3.19 -11.44 -3.52
C VAL A 302 -3.07 -12.93 -3.76
N VAL A 303 -4.12 -13.52 -4.33
CA VAL A 303 -4.09 -14.91 -4.83
C VAL A 303 -3.84 -14.86 -6.33
N VAL A 304 -2.81 -15.57 -6.77
CA VAL A 304 -2.37 -15.62 -8.16
C VAL A 304 -2.38 -17.06 -8.67
N GLU A 305 -2.64 -17.23 -9.96
CA GLU A 305 -2.48 -18.52 -10.63
C GLU A 305 -1.04 -18.62 -11.17
N ALA A 306 -0.32 -19.66 -10.77
CA ALA A 306 1.06 -19.90 -11.15
C ALA A 306 1.28 -21.36 -11.53
N THR A 307 2.10 -21.63 -12.54
CA THR A 307 2.49 -23.00 -12.87
C THR A 307 3.45 -23.55 -11.81
N GLY A 308 3.54 -24.87 -11.68
CA GLY A 308 4.51 -25.50 -10.78
C GLY A 308 5.95 -25.07 -11.06
N GLU A 309 6.31 -24.86 -12.32
CA GLU A 309 7.62 -24.30 -12.72
C GLU A 309 7.86 -22.90 -12.12
N VAL A 310 6.85 -22.03 -12.12
CA VAL A 310 6.97 -20.70 -11.49
C VAL A 310 7.12 -20.83 -9.97
N ILE A 311 6.40 -21.75 -9.35
CA ILE A 311 6.51 -22.01 -7.90
C ILE A 311 7.93 -22.46 -7.53
N LEU A 312 8.56 -23.33 -8.33
CA LEU A 312 9.96 -23.73 -8.13
C LEU A 312 10.90 -22.51 -8.19
N GLN A 313 10.71 -21.63 -9.16
CA GLN A 313 11.52 -20.41 -9.29
C GLN A 313 11.36 -19.47 -8.09
N VAL A 314 10.14 -19.34 -7.57
CA VAL A 314 9.85 -18.56 -6.35
C VAL A 314 10.57 -19.16 -5.14
N LEU A 315 10.49 -20.49 -4.95
CA LEU A 315 11.16 -21.18 -3.85
C LEU A 315 12.69 -21.02 -3.94
N GLU A 316 13.26 -21.18 -5.13
CA GLU A 316 14.69 -20.97 -5.40
C GLU A 316 15.15 -19.55 -5.05
N ASN A 317 14.39 -18.54 -5.47
CA ASN A 317 14.68 -17.16 -5.14
C ASN A 317 14.60 -16.92 -3.62
N SER A 318 13.62 -17.52 -2.95
CA SER A 318 13.40 -17.36 -1.51
C SER A 318 14.58 -17.90 -0.68
N VAL A 319 15.24 -18.97 -1.14
CA VAL A 319 16.42 -19.54 -0.46
C VAL A 319 17.77 -19.08 -1.04
N SER A 320 17.77 -18.22 -2.06
CA SER A 320 18.97 -17.80 -2.82
C SER A 320 20.06 -17.12 -1.98
N LYS A 321 19.68 -16.38 -0.92
CA LYS A 321 20.62 -15.66 -0.03
C LYS A 321 20.85 -16.35 1.29
N TYR A 322 20.28 -17.53 1.51
CA TYR A 322 20.59 -18.34 2.69
C TYR A 322 22.12 -18.60 2.77
N PRO A 323 22.76 -18.51 3.96
CA PRO A 323 22.19 -18.36 5.31
C PRO A 323 22.11 -16.90 5.85
N SER A 324 22.16 -15.88 4.99
CA SER A 324 22.00 -14.49 5.43
C SER A 324 20.62 -14.27 6.06
N LEU A 325 20.52 -13.37 7.05
CA LEU A 325 19.26 -13.00 7.73
C LEU A 325 18.38 -12.06 6.87
N GLU A 326 18.32 -12.35 5.57
CA GLU A 326 17.53 -11.60 4.60
C GLU A 326 16.04 -11.90 4.79
N GLY A 327 15.20 -10.88 4.63
CA GLY A 327 13.75 -11.02 4.76
C GLY A 327 13.10 -11.90 3.68
N ARG A 328 13.86 -12.33 2.66
CA ARG A 328 13.36 -13.15 1.54
C ARG A 328 13.10 -14.61 1.89
N PHE A 329 13.68 -15.13 2.98
CA PHE A 329 13.48 -16.52 3.39
C PHE A 329 11.98 -16.78 3.59
N PRO A 330 11.41 -17.88 3.07
CA PRO A 330 9.97 -18.06 3.05
C PRO A 330 9.46 -18.71 4.35
N GLN A 331 8.27 -18.29 4.78
CA GLN A 331 7.37 -19.05 5.63
C GLN A 331 6.20 -19.52 4.76
N VAL A 332 5.73 -20.75 4.95
CA VAL A 332 4.85 -21.41 3.98
C VAL A 332 3.71 -22.20 4.63
N ALA A 333 2.61 -22.35 3.88
CA ALA A 333 1.53 -23.30 4.16
C ALA A 333 1.02 -23.89 2.85
N GLY A 334 0.47 -25.11 2.89
CA GLY A 334 0.00 -25.84 1.70
C GLY A 334 1.12 -26.32 0.76
N VAL A 335 2.38 -26.01 1.06
CA VAL A 335 3.57 -26.49 0.33
C VAL A 335 4.62 -27.01 1.32
N SER A 336 5.28 -28.10 0.95
CA SER A 336 6.50 -28.57 1.62
C SER A 336 7.63 -28.78 0.62
N PHE A 337 8.86 -28.46 1.00
CA PHE A 337 10.02 -28.57 0.15
C PHE A 337 11.31 -28.79 0.94
N ALA A 338 12.32 -29.33 0.25
CA ALA A 338 13.68 -29.43 0.75
C ALA A 338 14.63 -28.59 -0.09
N PHE A 339 15.68 -28.02 0.51
CA PHE A 339 16.74 -27.33 -0.21
C PHE A 339 18.13 -27.62 0.36
N ASP A 340 19.12 -27.64 -0.53
CA ASP A 340 20.54 -27.84 -0.23
C ASP A 340 21.28 -26.49 -0.32
N PRO A 341 21.71 -25.92 0.82
CA PRO A 341 22.39 -24.63 0.83
C PRO A 341 23.81 -24.67 0.25
N SER A 342 24.40 -25.87 0.08
CA SER A 342 25.74 -26.03 -0.52
C SER A 342 25.75 -25.82 -2.03
N LYS A 343 24.58 -25.91 -2.68
CA LYS A 343 24.41 -25.69 -4.12
C LYS A 343 24.37 -24.19 -4.48
N PRO A 344 24.72 -23.84 -5.74
CA PRO A 344 24.64 -22.46 -6.20
C PRO A 344 23.19 -21.93 -6.14
N PRO A 345 22.98 -20.64 -5.82
CA PRO A 345 21.64 -20.03 -5.85
C PRO A 345 20.93 -20.28 -7.20
N GLY A 346 19.65 -20.62 -7.14
CA GLY A 346 18.86 -21.01 -8.33
C GLY A 346 18.90 -22.51 -8.64
N GLN A 347 19.66 -23.30 -7.88
CA GLN A 347 19.69 -24.77 -7.97
C GLN A 347 19.71 -25.42 -6.56
N ARG A 348 19.17 -24.74 -5.56
CA ARG A 348 19.17 -25.19 -4.17
C ARG A 348 17.99 -26.09 -3.84
N VAL A 349 16.83 -25.83 -4.41
CA VAL A 349 15.59 -26.56 -4.13
C VAL A 349 15.66 -27.95 -4.76
N ALA A 350 15.34 -28.97 -3.98
CA ALA A 350 15.19 -30.33 -4.47
C ALA A 350 13.78 -30.49 -5.07
N GLU A 351 13.64 -30.14 -6.35
CA GLU A 351 12.35 -30.16 -7.07
C GLU A 351 11.60 -31.49 -6.97
N GLN A 352 12.32 -32.61 -6.82
CA GLN A 352 11.74 -33.97 -6.79
C GLN A 352 10.93 -34.23 -5.51
N VAL A 353 11.10 -33.43 -4.47
CA VAL A 353 10.45 -33.66 -3.16
C VAL A 353 9.52 -32.51 -2.77
N VAL A 354 9.27 -31.56 -3.68
CA VAL A 354 8.30 -30.49 -3.47
C VAL A 354 6.89 -31.08 -3.54
N LYS A 355 6.09 -30.83 -2.51
CA LYS A 355 4.67 -31.21 -2.45
C LYS A 355 3.79 -29.99 -2.31
N ILE A 356 2.64 -30.00 -2.99
CA ILE A 356 1.53 -29.06 -2.75
C ILE A 356 0.35 -29.88 -2.26
N GLY A 357 -0.15 -29.56 -1.06
CA GLY A 357 -1.03 -30.47 -0.32
C GLY A 357 -0.38 -31.84 -0.14
N ASP A 358 -1.09 -32.89 -0.53
CA ASP A 358 -0.63 -34.28 -0.42
C ASP A 358 0.06 -34.81 -1.68
N GLU A 359 0.12 -34.01 -2.75
CA GLU A 359 0.65 -34.43 -4.05
C GLU A 359 2.01 -33.81 -4.36
N TYR A 360 2.83 -34.54 -5.12
CA TYR A 360 4.09 -34.00 -5.64
C TYR A 360 3.83 -32.98 -6.74
N LEU A 361 4.58 -31.89 -6.70
CA LEU A 361 4.50 -30.79 -7.64
C LEU A 361 4.63 -31.27 -9.09
N GLN A 362 3.67 -30.84 -9.93
CA GLN A 362 3.71 -31.01 -11.38
C GLN A 362 4.05 -29.67 -12.04
N LYS A 363 5.06 -29.63 -12.92
CA LYS A 363 5.61 -28.37 -13.44
C LYS A 363 4.63 -27.59 -14.31
N GLU A 364 3.82 -28.31 -15.08
CA GLU A 364 2.86 -27.75 -16.03
C GLU A 364 1.49 -27.45 -15.39
N GLN A 365 1.21 -28.01 -14.21
CA GLN A 365 -0.04 -27.77 -13.48
C GLN A 365 -0.08 -26.35 -12.94
N VAL A 366 -1.25 -25.73 -12.99
CA VAL A 366 -1.53 -24.41 -12.43
C VAL A 366 -2.07 -24.57 -11.01
N TYR A 367 -1.51 -23.79 -10.08
CA TYR A 367 -1.89 -23.74 -8.69
C TYR A 367 -2.23 -22.31 -8.28
N ARG A 368 -3.10 -22.17 -7.29
CA ARG A 368 -3.47 -20.89 -6.66
C ARG A 368 -2.52 -20.60 -5.51
N LEU A 369 -1.64 -19.62 -5.71
CA LEU A 369 -0.62 -19.18 -4.76
C LEU A 369 -1.04 -17.87 -4.10
N ALA A 370 -1.16 -17.82 -2.77
CA ALA A 370 -1.33 -16.57 -2.03
C ALA A 370 0.01 -15.97 -1.62
N VAL A 371 0.24 -14.71 -1.96
CA VAL A 371 1.43 -13.93 -1.62
C VAL A 371 1.05 -12.51 -1.23
N LYS A 372 1.96 -11.77 -0.59
CA LYS A 372 1.80 -10.33 -0.40
C LYS A 372 1.83 -9.57 -1.73
N GLN A 373 1.01 -8.52 -1.85
CA GLN A 373 1.02 -7.58 -2.97
C GLN A 373 2.42 -6.93 -3.15
N TYR A 374 3.18 -6.78 -2.06
CA TYR A 374 4.58 -6.36 -2.10
C TYR A 374 5.45 -7.28 -2.97
N LEU A 375 5.38 -8.60 -2.76
CA LEU A 375 6.10 -9.61 -3.54
C LEU A 375 5.62 -9.64 -4.99
N TYR A 376 4.32 -9.45 -5.18
CA TYR A 376 3.68 -9.43 -6.48
C TYR A 376 4.02 -8.20 -7.36
N SER A 377 4.40 -7.07 -6.74
CA SER A 377 4.72 -5.82 -7.43
C SER A 377 6.14 -5.78 -8.00
N GLY A 378 6.86 -6.91 -8.07
CA GLY A 378 8.22 -6.98 -8.58
C GLY A 378 9.31 -6.79 -7.54
N ASN A 379 8.97 -6.44 -6.30
CA ASN A 379 9.96 -6.37 -5.22
C ASN A 379 10.42 -7.79 -4.86
N ASP A 380 11.73 -7.97 -4.64
CA ASP A 380 12.38 -9.29 -4.57
C ASP A 380 12.26 -10.16 -5.85
N GLY A 381 11.80 -9.60 -6.99
CA GLY A 381 12.00 -10.18 -8.32
C GLY A 381 10.82 -10.91 -8.99
N LEU A 382 9.57 -10.70 -8.55
CA LEU A 382 8.40 -11.44 -9.08
C LEU A 382 7.33 -10.52 -9.73
N THR A 383 7.01 -10.71 -11.00
CA THR A 383 6.08 -9.86 -11.78
C THR A 383 4.87 -10.64 -12.34
N ARG A 384 3.63 -10.41 -11.83
CA ARG A 384 2.35 -10.22 -12.58
C ARG A 384 1.03 -10.49 -11.80
N ARG A 385 0.13 -9.49 -11.82
CA ARG A 385 -1.28 -9.43 -12.32
C ARG A 385 -2.33 -10.59 -12.21
N ALA A 386 -3.28 -10.58 -11.26
CA ALA A 386 -4.62 -11.20 -11.19
C ALA A 386 -5.27 -10.90 -9.81
N SER A 387 -6.59 -10.66 -9.79
CA SER A 387 -7.44 -10.26 -8.64
C SER A 387 -8.29 -11.41 -8.11
N LEU A 388 -8.84 -11.32 -6.89
CA LEU A 388 -10.22 -11.74 -6.55
C LEU A 388 -10.61 -11.41 -5.09
N ASP A 389 -11.92 -11.30 -4.91
CA ASP A 389 -12.68 -10.95 -3.68
C ASP A 389 -13.12 -12.18 -2.86
N ASP A 390 -13.47 -11.85 -1.60
CA ASP A 390 -14.28 -12.51 -0.55
C ASP A 390 -13.83 -13.83 0.09
N LEU A 391 -13.79 -13.81 1.44
CA LEU A 391 -14.32 -14.86 2.34
C LEU A 391 -14.32 -14.37 3.82
N GLU A 392 -15.43 -14.55 4.53
CA GLU A 392 -15.61 -14.30 5.96
C GLU A 392 -15.75 -15.61 6.78
N GLN A 393 -15.08 -15.60 7.94
CA GLN A 393 -15.38 -16.21 9.25
C GLN A 393 -15.64 -17.73 9.40
N GLN A 394 -14.67 -18.41 10.03
CA GLN A 394 -14.90 -19.35 11.15
C GLN A 394 -13.72 -19.27 12.15
N SER A 395 -14.02 -19.21 13.45
CA SER A 395 -13.01 -19.23 14.52
C SER A 395 -12.44 -20.64 14.68
N CYS A 396 -11.20 -20.85 14.24
CA CYS A 396 -10.49 -22.12 14.34
C CYS A 396 -9.55 -22.07 15.55
N GLU A 397 -9.70 -23.00 16.51
CA GLU A 397 -8.70 -23.23 17.56
C GLU A 397 -7.48 -23.93 16.94
N LEU A 398 -6.63 -23.14 16.28
CA LEU A 398 -5.36 -23.62 15.72
C LEU A 398 -4.32 -23.70 16.84
N ALA A 399 -3.73 -24.88 17.03
CA ALA A 399 -2.52 -25.04 17.83
C ALA A 399 -1.29 -24.95 16.89
N PRO A 400 -0.50 -23.85 16.93
CA PRO A 400 0.70 -23.68 16.12
C PRO A 400 1.67 -24.85 16.30
N LYS A 401 2.05 -25.53 15.21
CA LYS A 401 2.99 -26.66 15.24
C LYS A 401 4.04 -26.51 14.14
N LEU A 402 5.19 -27.11 14.38
CA LEU A 402 6.17 -27.40 13.33
C LEU A 402 5.73 -28.65 12.58
N GLU A 403 5.80 -28.62 11.26
CA GLU A 403 5.34 -29.70 10.38
C GLU A 403 6.42 -30.18 9.41
N ASN A 404 7.65 -29.64 9.52
CA ASN A 404 8.77 -29.96 8.62
C ASN A 404 8.46 -29.64 7.16
N ARG A 405 7.74 -28.54 6.93
CA ARG A 405 7.43 -27.98 5.62
C ARG A 405 8.66 -27.45 4.91
N ILE A 406 9.70 -27.04 5.65
CA ILE A 406 10.96 -26.55 5.09
C ILE A 406 12.11 -27.40 5.61
N ILE A 407 12.67 -28.24 4.74
CA ILE A 407 13.76 -29.16 5.09
C ILE A 407 15.09 -28.61 4.56
N ILE A 408 16.05 -28.37 5.46
CA ILE A 408 17.40 -27.95 5.09
C ILE A 408 18.27 -29.20 5.00
N LEU A 409 18.71 -29.54 3.79
CA LEU A 409 19.53 -30.72 3.53
C LEU A 409 20.96 -30.46 3.98
N ASN A 410 21.39 -31.15 5.04
CA ASN A 410 22.75 -31.06 5.57
C ASN A 410 23.62 -32.23 5.09
N LYS A 411 22.99 -33.35 4.71
CA LYS A 411 23.67 -34.56 4.23
C LYS A 411 22.97 -35.10 2.97
N PRO A 412 23.71 -35.63 1.99
CA PRO A 412 23.13 -36.24 0.79
C PRO A 412 22.15 -37.38 1.07
N GLU A 413 22.35 -38.12 2.17
CA GLU A 413 21.50 -39.23 2.61
C GLU A 413 20.05 -38.80 2.92
N GLU A 414 19.85 -37.56 3.40
CA GLU A 414 18.52 -37.02 3.74
C GLU A 414 17.66 -36.87 2.48
N LEU A 415 18.26 -36.40 1.38
CA LEU A 415 17.57 -36.30 0.10
C LEU A 415 17.21 -37.69 -0.46
N GLN A 416 18.12 -38.67 -0.33
CA GLN A 416 17.86 -40.03 -0.79
C GLN A 416 16.71 -40.68 -0.02
N ALA A 417 16.59 -40.41 1.28
CA ALA A 417 15.47 -40.87 2.10
C ALA A 417 14.13 -40.29 1.62
N LEU A 418 14.08 -38.97 1.35
CA LEU A 418 12.88 -38.30 0.85
C LEU A 418 12.47 -38.79 -0.56
N ILE A 419 13.44 -39.04 -1.44
CA ILE A 419 13.19 -39.61 -2.76
C ILE A 419 12.67 -41.04 -2.64
N ALA A 420 13.25 -41.85 -1.76
CA ALA A 420 12.75 -43.21 -1.52
C ALA A 420 11.32 -43.23 -0.98
N GLU A 421 10.97 -42.26 -0.12
CA GLU A 421 9.60 -42.08 0.36
C GLU A 421 8.64 -41.72 -0.79
N ARG A 422 9.05 -40.81 -1.68
CA ARG A 422 8.31 -40.51 -2.91
C ARG A 422 8.06 -41.74 -3.76
N THR A 423 9.10 -42.51 -4.05
CA THR A 423 8.98 -43.71 -4.88
C THR A 423 8.04 -44.74 -4.26
N ARG A 424 8.04 -44.89 -2.93
CA ARG A 424 7.08 -45.75 -2.23
C ARG A 424 5.65 -45.25 -2.39
N TRP A 425 5.43 -43.96 -2.15
CA TRP A 425 4.12 -43.34 -2.32
C TRP A 425 3.59 -43.50 -3.74
N GLU A 426 4.43 -43.26 -4.75
CA GLU A 426 4.09 -43.47 -6.17
C GLU A 426 3.75 -44.94 -6.45
N SER A 427 4.49 -45.89 -5.86
CA SER A 427 4.20 -47.32 -6.03
C SER A 427 2.89 -47.75 -5.37
N ASP A 428 2.51 -47.14 -4.25
CA ASP A 428 1.30 -47.46 -3.48
C ASP A 428 0.04 -46.79 -4.06
N THR A 429 0.20 -45.71 -4.84
CA THR A 429 -0.90 -44.99 -5.50
C THR A 429 -1.25 -45.52 -6.89
N VAL A 430 -0.41 -46.38 -7.49
CA VAL A 430 -0.77 -47.08 -8.73
C VAL A 430 -1.75 -48.21 -8.41
N ILE A 431 -3.04 -47.96 -8.64
CA ILE A 431 -4.05 -49.03 -8.72
C ILE A 431 -3.70 -49.89 -9.94
N ARG A 432 -3.19 -51.10 -9.69
CA ARG A 432 -3.02 -52.09 -10.76
C ARG A 432 -4.38 -52.71 -11.02
N GLU A 433 -4.89 -52.56 -12.25
CA GLU A 433 -5.98 -53.40 -12.72
C GLU A 433 -5.50 -54.86 -12.59
N VAL A 434 -6.16 -55.62 -11.73
CA VAL A 434 -5.96 -57.06 -11.68
C VAL A 434 -6.82 -57.60 -12.82
N ASP A 435 -6.18 -57.98 -13.92
CA ASP A 435 -6.84 -58.80 -14.93
C ASP A 435 -7.28 -60.09 -14.23
N ASP A 436 -8.57 -60.21 -13.97
CA ASP A 436 -9.20 -61.41 -13.41
C ASP A 436 -9.27 -62.48 -14.51
N GLU A 437 -8.11 -62.90 -15.02
CA GLU A 437 -7.98 -64.13 -15.79
C GLU A 437 -7.96 -65.32 -14.82
N GLY A 438 -9.13 -65.65 -14.29
CA GLY A 438 -9.42 -66.99 -13.81
C GLY A 438 -10.27 -67.07 -12.56
N SER A 439 -11.60 -67.12 -12.73
CA SER A 439 -12.51 -67.99 -11.98
C SER A 439 -13.94 -67.93 -12.56
N PRO A 440 -14.66 -69.06 -12.70
CA PRO A 440 -14.26 -70.45 -12.93
C PRO A 440 -14.47 -70.94 -14.38
#